data_AF-C1B1W1-F1
#
_entry.id   AF-C1B1W1-F1
#
_cell.length_a   1.000
_cell.length_b   1.000
_cell.length_c   1.000
_cell.angle_alpha   90.00
_cell.angle_beta   90.00
_cell.angle_gamma   90.00
#
_symmetry.space_group_name_H-M   'P 1'
#
loop_
_entity.id
_entity.type
_entity.pdbx_description
1 polymer ?
#
loop_
_entity_poly.entity_id
_entity_poly.type
_entity_poly.pdbx_seq_one_letter_code
_entity_poly.pdbx_strand_id
1 'polypeptide(L)' 'MHDPDVVYLADHSVLLAIPAFVPAFLVAGLVIYLAVRDRKAEAAENAENAQHGPSEKDEEN' A
#
# COMPACT_ATOMS: atom_id res chain seq x y z
N MET A 1 -18.61 -49.16 -11.63
CA MET A 1 -19.43 -47.94 -11.46
C MET A 1 -18.78 -47.10 -10.39
N HIS A 2 -17.92 -46.20 -10.83
CA HIS A 2 -17.34 -45.10 -10.07
C HIS A 2 -17.41 -43.95 -11.07
N ASP A 3 -18.30 -43.00 -10.83
CA ASP A 3 -18.46 -41.79 -11.64
C ASP A 3 -17.94 -40.60 -10.81
N PRO A 4 -16.62 -40.34 -10.84
CA PRO A 4 -16.02 -39.19 -10.16
C PRO A 4 -16.18 -37.87 -10.93
N ASP A 5 -16.73 -37.88 -12.14
CA ASP A 5 -16.67 -36.73 -13.07
C ASP A 5 -17.67 -35.60 -12.78
N VAL A 6 -18.74 -35.85 -12.02
CA VAL A 6 -19.82 -34.86 -11.85
C VAL A 6 -19.63 -33.90 -10.66
N VAL A 7 -18.65 -34.15 -9.79
CA VAL A 7 -18.47 -33.35 -8.55
C VAL A 7 -17.48 -32.19 -8.74
N TYR A 8 -16.69 -32.17 -9.83
CA TYR A 8 -15.69 -31.10 -10.05
C TYR A 8 -16.25 -29.87 -10.79
N LEU A 9 -17.41 -29.99 -11.47
CA LEU A 9 -17.97 -28.91 -12.28
C LEU A 9 -18.75 -27.84 -11.48
N ALA A 10 -19.08 -28.10 -10.22
CA ALA A 10 -19.82 -27.16 -9.37
C ALA A 10 -18.94 -26.20 -8.55
N ASP A 11 -17.65 -26.50 -8.36
CA ASP A 11 -16.79 -25.79 -7.39
C ASP A 11 -15.82 -24.76 -8.02
N HIS A 12 -15.69 -24.74 -9.35
CA HIS A 12 -14.63 -23.96 -10.01
C HIS A 12 -15.03 -22.53 -10.41
N SER A 13 -16.31 -22.15 -10.33
CA SER A 13 -16.74 -20.77 -10.59
C SER A 13 -16.33 -19.80 -9.48
N VAL A 14 -16.15 -20.28 -8.25
CA VAL A 14 -15.73 -19.46 -7.11
C VAL A 14 -14.23 -19.12 -7.21
N LEU A 15 -13.40 -20.08 -7.66
CA LEU A 15 -11.97 -19.87 -7.86
C LEU A 15 -11.64 -18.96 -9.06
N LEU A 16 -12.54 -18.84 -10.05
CA LEU A 16 -12.37 -17.95 -11.20
C LEU A 16 -12.74 -16.49 -10.92
N ALA A 17 -13.63 -16.22 -9.96
CA ALA A 17 -14.04 -14.86 -9.63
C ALA A 17 -12.99 -14.10 -8.81
N ILE A 18 -12.32 -14.78 -7.87
CA ILE A 18 -11.29 -14.19 -7.00
C ILE A 18 -10.15 -13.49 -7.77
N PRO A 19 -9.54 -14.06 -8.83
CA PRO A 19 -8.43 -13.41 -9.53
C PRO A 19 -8.83 -12.09 -10.22
N ALA A 20 -10.10 -11.93 -10.62
CA ALA A 20 -10.56 -10.70 -11.28
C ALA A 20 -10.63 -9.49 -10.33
N PHE A 21 -10.71 -9.71 -9.01
CA PHE A 21 -10.72 -8.63 -8.01
C PHE A 21 -9.33 -8.27 -7.49
N VAL A 22 -8.34 -9.15 -7.64
CA VAL A 22 -6.92 -8.87 -7.35
C VAL A 22 -6.46 -7.52 -7.91
N PRO A 23 -6.71 -7.16 -9.19
CA PRO A 23 -6.29 -5.86 -9.72
C PRO A 23 -6.90 -4.67 -8.94
N ALA A 24 -8.13 -4.77 -8.48
CA ALA A 24 -8.76 -3.70 -7.70
C ALA A 24 -8.09 -3.53 -6.32
N PHE A 25 -7.80 -4.63 -5.63
CA PHE A 25 -7.10 -4.58 -4.33
C PHE A 25 -5.67 -4.05 -4.45
N LEU A 26 -4.96 -4.37 -5.54
CA LEU A 26 -3.62 -3.82 -5.77
C LEU A 26 -3.67 -2.29 -5.93
N VAL A 27 -4.63 -1.76 -6.68
CA VAL A 27 -4.79 -0.31 -6.85
C VAL A 27 -5.18 0.36 -5.53
N ALA A 28 -6.18 -0.17 -4.80
CA ALA A 28 -6.58 0.39 -3.52
C ALA A 28 -5.45 0.37 -2.49
N GLY A 29 -4.72 -0.75 -2.40
CA GLY A 29 -3.54 -0.87 -1.54
C GLY A 29 -2.43 0.10 -1.93
N LEU A 30 -2.19 0.30 -3.22
CA LEU A 30 -1.18 1.24 -3.72
C LEU A 30 -1.55 2.69 -3.35
N VAL A 31 -2.81 3.10 -3.52
CA VAL A 31 -3.26 4.45 -3.15
C VAL A 31 -3.10 4.69 -1.65
N ILE A 32 -3.52 3.75 -0.81
CA ILE A 32 -3.36 3.86 0.66
C ILE A 32 -1.87 3.92 1.03
N TYR A 33 -1.03 3.08 0.39
CA TYR A 33 0.41 3.09 0.61
C TYR A 33 1.05 4.43 0.25
N LEU A 34 0.69 5.01 -0.90
CA LEU A 34 1.19 6.31 -1.34
C LEU A 34 0.77 7.42 -0.38
N ALA A 35 -0.50 7.45 0.03
CA ALA A 35 -1.00 8.46 0.98
C ALA A 35 -0.28 8.40 2.35
N VAL A 36 0.01 7.19 2.85
CA VAL A 36 0.76 7.04 4.11
C VAL A 36 2.23 7.39 3.92
N ARG A 37 2.82 7.03 2.78
CA ARG A 37 4.23 7.30 2.47
C ARG A 37 4.49 8.79 2.25
N ASP A 38 3.57 9.50 1.62
CA ASP A 38 3.62 10.94 1.42
C ASP A 38 3.75 11.68 2.76
N ARG A 39 2.85 11.40 3.71
CA ARG A 39 2.94 11.93 5.08
C ARG A 39 4.23 11.55 5.80
N LYS A 40 4.79 10.38 5.50
CA LYS A 40 6.07 9.94 6.10
C LYS A 40 7.26 10.70 5.50
N ALA A 41 7.19 11.08 4.23
CA ALA A 41 8.17 11.96 3.61
C ALA A 41 8.09 13.35 4.25
N GLU A 42 6.89 13.89 4.43
CA GLU A 42 6.64 15.16 5.14
C GLU A 42 7.15 15.15 6.59
N ALA A 43 6.98 14.03 7.30
CA ALA A 43 7.54 13.88 8.63
C ALA A 43 9.08 13.82 8.64
N ALA A 44 9.69 13.24 7.60
CA ALA A 44 11.14 13.14 7.48
C ALA A 44 11.77 14.49 7.13
N GLU A 45 11.19 15.25 6.19
CA GLU A 45 11.65 16.59 5.83
C GLU A 45 11.44 17.59 6.98
N ASN A 46 10.35 17.49 7.74
CA ASN A 46 10.16 18.32 8.94
C ASN A 46 11.18 17.97 10.04
N ALA A 47 11.55 16.69 10.18
CA ALA A 47 12.60 16.28 11.11
C ALA A 47 13.99 16.76 10.66
N GLU A 48 14.27 16.78 9.36
CA GLU A 48 15.52 17.32 8.80
C GLU A 48 15.59 18.86 8.96
N ASN A 49 14.48 19.57 8.69
CA ASN A 49 14.39 21.01 8.88
C ASN A 49 14.42 21.42 10.37
N ALA A 50 13.89 20.58 11.27
CA ALA A 50 14.04 20.78 12.72
C ALA A 50 15.47 20.52 13.23
N GLN A 51 16.25 19.68 12.52
CA GLN A 51 17.67 19.44 12.82
C GLN A 51 18.60 20.49 12.18
N HIS A 52 18.19 21.09 11.06
CA HIS A 52 18.81 22.28 10.45
C HIS A 52 18.15 23.60 10.91
N GLY A 53 17.40 23.57 12.02
CA GLY A 53 17.01 24.78 12.75
C GLY A 53 18.25 25.62 13.08
N PRO A 54 18.14 26.95 13.09
CA PRO A 54 19.22 27.87 12.78
C PRO A 54 20.40 27.64 13.74
N SER A 55 21.48 27.06 13.23
CA SER A 55 22.79 27.25 13.84
C SER A 55 23.10 28.73 13.73
N GLU A 56 22.76 29.44 14.81
CA GLU A 56 23.67 30.33 15.51
C GLU A 56 24.77 30.87 14.60
N LYS A 57 24.44 31.95 13.89
CA LYS A 57 25.42 32.86 13.33
C LYS A 57 24.88 34.26 13.53
N ASP A 58 25.50 34.91 14.51
CA ASP A 58 25.81 36.34 14.50
C ASP A 58 24.54 37.23 14.65
N GLU A 59 24.31 37.90 15.77
CA GLU A 59 25.00 39.14 16.10
C GLU A 59 24.88 39.44 17.60
N GLU A 60 26.00 39.22 18.28
CA GLU A 60 26.51 40.09 19.35
C GLU A 60 26.79 41.48 18.74
N ASN A 61 26.00 42.52 19.08
CA ASN A 61 26.41 43.94 19.10
C ASN A 61 25.36 44.86 19.77
#